data_AF-A0A1X7UJQ1-F1
#
_entry.id   AF-A0A1X7UJQ1-F1
#
_cell.length_a   1.000
_cell.length_b   1.000
_cell.length_c   1.000
_cell.angle_alpha   90.00
_cell.angle_beta   90.00
_cell.angle_gamma   90.00
#
_symmetry.space_group_name_H-M   'P 1'
#
loop_
_entity.id
_entity.type
_entity.pdbx_description
1 polymer ?
#
loop_
_entity_poly.entity_id
_entity_poly.type
_entity_poly.pdbx_seq_one_letter_code
_entity_poly.pdbx_strand_id
1 'polypeptide(L)'
;INSINWTLVSSLTQLNNTQYRIDCLTIIDIDNPSTDVYWLVNGVMKSNSMHTSIDVLTYNNTLLVYPDPLGVSVNVTCIAMIGGVKYSQSVILHGILLIYYG
;
A
#
# COMPACT_ATOMS: atom_id res chain seq x y z
N ILE A 1 0.46 -27.85 -9.01
CA ILE A 1 0.66 -26.42 -9.36
C ILE A 1 -0.10 -25.62 -8.32
N ASN A 2 0.60 -25.23 -7.25
CA ASN A 2 0.05 -24.39 -6.19
C ASN A 2 0.69 -23.01 -6.34
N SER A 3 0.29 -22.23 -7.35
CA SER A 3 0.76 -20.85 -7.48
C SER A 3 -0.19 -19.94 -6.72
N ILE A 4 -0.06 -19.90 -5.39
CA ILE A 4 -0.82 -18.92 -4.63
C ILE A 4 -0.01 -17.64 -4.48
N ASN A 5 -0.12 -16.81 -5.51
CA ASN A 5 0.41 -15.45 -5.52
C ASN A 5 -0.54 -14.57 -4.70
N TRP A 6 -0.28 -14.42 -3.41
CA TRP A 6 -1.04 -13.53 -2.54
C TRP A 6 -0.37 -12.15 -2.47
N THR A 7 -1.16 -11.09 -2.63
CA THR A 7 -0.73 -9.72 -2.37
C THR A 7 -1.51 -9.21 -1.17
N LEU A 8 -0.79 -8.88 -0.10
CA LEU A 8 -1.39 -8.46 1.17
C LEU A 8 -0.98 -7.01 1.43
N VAL A 9 -1.92 -6.06 1.33
CA VAL A 9 -1.72 -4.74 1.93
C VAL A 9 -1.85 -4.92 3.43
N SER A 10 -0.72 -4.86 4.12
CA SER A 10 -0.59 -5.52 5.41
C SER A 10 -0.52 -4.57 6.60
N SER A 11 -0.30 -3.26 6.40
CA SER A 11 -0.14 -2.37 7.56
C SER A 11 -0.46 -0.92 7.27
N LEU A 12 -1.29 -0.34 8.13
CA LEU A 12 -1.48 1.09 8.27
C LEU A 12 -0.87 1.52 9.61
N THR A 13 0.21 2.30 9.55
CA THR A 13 0.81 2.88 10.76
C THR A 13 0.68 4.39 10.72
N GLN A 14 0.04 4.98 11.72
CA GLN A 14 0.04 6.42 11.89
C GLN A 14 1.41 6.86 12.43
N LEU A 15 2.11 7.75 11.71
CA LEU A 15 3.39 8.31 12.14
C LEU A 15 3.19 9.60 12.95
N ASN A 16 2.22 10.42 12.54
CA ASN A 16 1.77 11.61 13.25
C ASN A 16 0.32 11.95 12.83
N ASN A 17 -0.23 13.05 13.35
CA ASN A 17 -1.62 13.43 13.12
C ASN A 17 -1.97 13.70 11.64
N THR A 18 -0.99 13.94 10.77
CA THR A 18 -1.18 14.25 9.34
C THR A 18 -0.44 13.30 8.41
N GLN A 19 0.22 12.26 8.93
CA GLN A 19 1.07 11.36 8.15
C GLN A 19 0.80 9.91 8.52
N TYR A 20 0.48 9.13 7.49
CA TYR A 20 0.27 7.70 7.58
C TYR A 20 1.30 7.00 6.70
N ARG A 21 1.89 5.94 7.23
CA ARG A 21 2.71 4.99 6.49
C ARG A 21 1.84 3.79 6.14
N ILE A 22 1.81 3.44 4.85
CA ILE A 22 1.10 2.28 4.35
C ILE A 22 2.13 1.34 3.74
N ASP A 23 2.15 0.12 4.24
CA ASP A 23 3.05 -0.93 3.77
C ASP A 23 2.24 -1.97 2.97
N CYS A 24 2.76 -2.32 1.80
CA CYS A 24 2.21 -3.32 0.89
C CYS A 24 3.22 -4.45 0.72
N LEU A 25 2.89 -5.61 1.26
CA LEU A 25 3.72 -6.80 1.19
C LEU A 25 3.29 -7.63 -0.01
N THR A 26 4.26 -7.88 -0.89
CA THR A 26 4.12 -8.77 -2.03
C THR A 26 4.97 -10.00 -1.76
N ILE A 27 4.31 -11.14 -1.56
CA ILE A 27 4.98 -12.43 -1.39
C ILE A 27 4.88 -13.16 -2.72
N ILE A 28 6.00 -13.70 -3.16
CA ILE A 28 6.11 -14.39 -4.43
C ILE A 28 6.65 -15.79 -4.19
N ASP A 29 6.00 -16.80 -4.73
CA ASP A 29 6.46 -18.20 -4.67
C ASP A 29 7.24 -18.63 -5.94
N ILE A 30 7.74 -17.65 -6.70
CA ILE A 30 8.50 -17.86 -7.95
C ILE A 30 9.83 -17.14 -7.81
N ASP A 31 10.92 -17.80 -8.21
CA ASP A 31 12.23 -17.17 -8.31
C ASP A 31 12.21 -16.07 -9.38
N ASN A 32 12.37 -14.82 -8.92
CA ASN A 32 12.67 -13.65 -9.72
C ASN A 32 11.59 -13.22 -10.75
N PRO A 33 10.29 -13.13 -10.42
CA PRO A 33 9.36 -12.46 -11.31
C PRO A 33 9.69 -10.97 -11.38
N SER A 34 9.44 -10.37 -12.53
CA SER A 34 9.31 -8.92 -12.60
C SER A 34 8.10 -8.51 -11.77
N THR A 35 8.37 -7.79 -10.68
CA THR A 35 7.36 -7.20 -9.81
C THR A 35 7.38 -5.69 -9.90
N ASP A 36 6.40 -5.13 -10.59
CA ASP A 36 6.14 -3.70 -10.57
C ASP A 36 5.01 -3.42 -9.59
N VAL A 37 5.26 -2.53 -8.62
CA VAL A 37 4.25 -2.12 -7.64
C VAL A 37 3.92 -0.65 -7.84
N TYR A 38 2.62 -0.37 -7.95
CA TYR A 38 2.07 0.95 -8.15
C TYR A 38 1.10 1.30 -7.03
N TRP A 39 0.95 2.59 -6.79
CA TRP A 39 -0.01 3.10 -5.84
C TRP A 39 -1.05 3.96 -6.54
N LEU A 40 -2.31 3.80 -6.19
CA LEU A 40 -3.39 4.72 -6.53
C LEU A 40 -3.87 5.40 -5.24
N VAL A 41 -3.84 6.73 -5.20
CA VAL A 41 -4.41 7.52 -4.11
C VAL A 41 -5.60 8.29 -4.67
N ASN A 42 -6.81 7.99 -4.19
CA ASN A 42 -8.07 8.47 -4.76
C ASN A 42 -8.15 8.29 -6.28
N GLY A 43 -7.62 7.16 -6.79
CA GLY A 43 -7.57 6.86 -8.22
C GLY A 43 -6.42 7.51 -8.99
N VAL A 44 -5.62 8.38 -8.36
CA VAL A 44 -4.45 9.03 -8.98
C VAL A 44 -3.20 8.20 -8.76
N MET A 45 -2.50 7.84 -9.83
CA MET A 45 -1.25 7.09 -9.75
C MET A 45 -0.16 7.87 -9.03
N LYS A 46 0.51 7.21 -8.08
CA LYS A 46 1.68 7.73 -7.36
C LYS A 46 2.89 6.85 -7.64
N SER A 47 3.97 7.49 -8.07
CA SER A 47 5.25 6.86 -8.39
C SER A 47 6.27 6.90 -7.24
N ASN A 48 6.04 7.74 -6.22
CA ASN A 48 6.93 7.86 -5.07
C ASN A 48 6.59 6.79 -4.03
N SER A 49 7.15 5.59 -4.19
CA SER A 49 7.15 4.55 -3.16
C SER A 49 8.56 4.08 -2.89
N MET A 50 8.83 3.75 -1.63
CA MET A 50 10.07 3.07 -1.25
C MET A 50 9.87 1.57 -1.40
N HIS A 51 10.69 0.97 -2.25
CA HIS A 51 10.71 -0.48 -2.45
C HIS A 51 11.88 -1.09 -1.69
N THR A 52 11.60 -2.06 -0.83
CA THR A 52 12.62 -2.81 -0.08
C THR A 52 12.35 -4.30 -0.14
N SER A 53 13.38 -5.09 -0.45
CA SER A 53 13.31 -6.55 -0.31
C SER A 53 13.43 -6.88 1.17
N ILE A 54 12.47 -7.61 1.73
CA ILE A 54 12.57 -8.17 3.09
C ILE A 54 13.38 -9.47 3.05
N ASP A 55 13.11 -10.31 2.05
CA ASP A 55 13.81 -11.57 1.77
C ASP A 55 13.75 -11.86 0.27
N VAL A 56 14.30 -12.99 -0.19
CA VAL A 56 14.35 -13.43 -1.60
C VAL A 56 12.97 -13.40 -2.28
N LEU A 57 11.92 -13.71 -1.52
CA LEU A 57 10.56 -13.91 -2.02
C LEU A 57 9.54 -12.89 -1.49
N THR A 58 9.97 -11.93 -0.66
CA THR A 58 9.07 -10.97 -0.03
C THR A 58 9.55 -9.55 -0.25
N TYR A 59 8.70 -8.75 -0.87
CA TYR A 59 8.93 -7.35 -1.13
C TYR A 59 7.99 -6.48 -0.31
N ASN A 60 8.53 -5.40 0.24
CA ASN A 60 7.77 -4.38 0.93
C ASN A 60 7.81 -3.09 0.10
N ASN A 61 6.63 -2.59 -0.22
CA ASN A 61 6.48 -1.27 -0.77
C ASN A 61 5.83 -0.38 0.26
N THR A 62 6.48 0.73 0.57
CA THR A 62 5.97 1.71 1.52
C THR A 62 5.54 2.97 0.78
N LEU A 63 4.33 3.44 1.08
CA LEU A 63 3.83 4.75 0.66
C LEU A 63 3.56 5.62 1.89
N LEU A 64 4.02 6.86 1.82
CA LEU A 64 3.65 7.91 2.79
C LEU A 64 2.46 8.69 2.23
N VAL A 65 1.39 8.75 3.02
CA VAL A 65 0.16 9.45 2.66
C VAL A 65 -0.13 10.53 3.71
N TYR A 66 -0.50 11.70 3.23
CA TYR A 66 -0.89 12.83 4.05
C TYR A 66 -2.37 13.13 3.80
N PRO A 67 -3.29 12.52 4.55
CA PRO A 67 -4.71 12.83 4.42
C PRO A 67 -4.97 14.27 4.82
N ASP A 68 -5.90 14.91 4.12
CA ASP A 68 -6.30 16.28 4.40
C ASP A 68 -6.96 16.35 5.80
N PRO A 69 -6.53 17.28 6.69
CA PRO A 69 -7.19 17.49 7.98
C PRO A 69 -8.67 17.90 7.89
N LEU A 70 -9.17 18.24 6.70
CA LEU A 70 -10.59 18.59 6.47
C LEU A 70 -11.56 17.37 6.52
N GLY A 71 -11.12 16.21 6.99
CA GLY A 71 -11.99 15.05 7.23
C GLY A 71 -12.35 14.23 5.99
N VAL A 72 -11.66 14.47 4.87
CA VAL A 72 -11.87 13.72 3.62
C VAL A 72 -11.24 12.33 3.75
N SER A 73 -12.01 11.28 3.46
CA SER A 73 -11.46 9.93 3.38
C SER A 73 -10.59 9.77 2.14
N VAL A 74 -9.46 9.10 2.29
CA VAL A 74 -8.51 8.83 1.21
C VAL A 74 -8.47 7.34 0.95
N ASN A 75 -8.87 6.92 -0.24
CA ASN A 75 -8.73 5.55 -0.70
C ASN A 75 -7.32 5.35 -1.28
N VAL A 76 -6.55 4.45 -0.68
CA VAL A 76 -5.21 4.09 -1.11
C VAL A 76 -5.23 2.65 -1.59
N THR A 77 -4.89 2.42 -2.86
CA THR A 77 -4.80 1.09 -3.45
C THR A 77 -3.37 0.78 -3.83
N CYS A 78 -2.85 -0.36 -3.35
CA CYS A 78 -1.62 -0.95 -3.85
C CYS A 78 -1.95 -1.89 -5.00
N ILE A 79 -1.22 -1.81 -6.10
CA ILE A 79 -1.36 -2.70 -7.26
C ILE A 79 0.00 -3.32 -7.54
N ALA A 80 0.11 -4.63 -7.40
CA ALA A 80 1.30 -5.39 -7.79
C ALA A 80 1.05 -6.11 -9.11
N MET A 81 1.98 -6.00 -10.06
CA MET A 81 2.02 -6.83 -11.26
C MET A 81 3.03 -7.95 -11.04
N ILE A 82 2.56 -9.21 -11.00
CA ILE A 82 3.41 -10.39 -10.81
C ILE A 82 3.23 -11.28 -12.03
N GLY A 83 4.27 -11.46 -12.84
CA GLY A 83 4.22 -12.35 -14.01
C GLY A 83 3.11 -11.98 -15.02
N GLY A 84 2.77 -10.69 -15.13
CA GLY A 84 1.70 -10.19 -15.99
C GLY A 84 0.28 -10.22 -15.39
N VAL A 85 0.11 -10.76 -14.17
CA VAL A 85 -1.16 -10.74 -13.44
C VAL A 85 -1.19 -9.55 -12.48
N LYS A 86 -2.31 -8.81 -12.46
CA LYS A 86 -2.52 -7.67 -11.57
C LYS A 86 -3.22 -8.11 -10.29
N TYR A 87 -2.61 -7.78 -9.16
CA TYR A 87 -3.17 -7.95 -7.84
C TYR A 87 -3.34 -6.59 -7.21
N SER A 88 -4.52 -6.32 -6.63
CA SER A 88 -4.81 -5.02 -6.05
C SER A 88 -5.49 -5.16 -4.70
N GLN A 89 -5.11 -4.31 -3.77
CA GLN A 89 -5.74 -4.25 -2.45
C GLN A 89 -5.83 -2.80 -2.01
N SER A 90 -6.99 -2.42 -1.47
CA SER A 90 -7.31 -1.04 -1.09
C SER A 90 -7.54 -0.88 0.41
N VAL A 91 -7.13 0.26 0.95
CA VAL A 91 -7.37 0.71 2.32
C VAL A 91 -7.96 2.11 2.28
N ILE A 92 -9.00 2.34 3.08
CA ILE A 92 -9.61 3.67 3.23
C ILE A 92 -9.07 4.29 4.51
N LEU A 93 -8.32 5.38 4.36
CA LEU A 93 -7.97 6.25 5.47
C LEU A 93 -9.16 7.17 5.74
N HIS A 94 -9.68 7.12 6.95
CA HIS A 94 -10.64 8.13 7.38
C HIS A 94 -9.84 9.34 7.87
N GLY A 95 -10.17 10.54 7.38
CA GLY A 95 -9.64 11.76 7.97
C GLY A 95 -9.97 11.79 9.46
N ILE A 96 -9.04 12.27 10.29
CA ILE A 96 -9.33 12.49 11.71
C ILE A 96 -10.46 13.52 11.78
N LEU A 97 -11.65 13.07 12.14
CA LEU A 97 -12.60 13.95 12.80
C LEU A 97 -11.92 14.33 14.12
N LEU A 98 -11.43 15.57 14.24
CA LEU A 98 -11.04 16.13 15.52
C LEU A 98 -12.31 16.18 16.37
N ILE A 99 -12.63 15.08 17.05
CA ILE A 99 -13.56 15.11 18.18
C ILE A 99 -12.78 15.80 19.30
N TYR A 100 -12.78 17.13 19.28
CA TYR A 100 -12.58 17.90 20.50
C TYR A 100 -13.70 17.47 21.44
N TYR A 101 -13.43 16.52 22.35
CA TYR A 101 -14.21 16.44 23.57
C TYR A 101 -13.86 17.71 24.35
N GLY A 102 -14.75 18.70 24.26
CA GLY A 102 -14.76 19.88 25.11
C GLY A 102 -15.12 19.54 26.55
#